data_AF-A0A8T4TNL7-F1
#
_entry.id   AF-A0A8T4TNL7-F1
#
_cell.length_a   1.000
_cell.length_b   1.000
_cell.length_c   1.000
_cell.angle_alpha   90.00
_cell.angle_beta   90.00
_cell.angle_gamma   90.00
#
_symmetry.space_group_name_H-M   'P 1'
#
loop_
_entity.id
_entity.type
_entity.pdbx_description
1 polymer ?
#
loop_
_entity_poly.entity_id
_entity_poly.type
_entity_poly.pdbx_seq_one_letter_code
_entity_poly.pdbx_strand_id
1 'polypeptide(L)' 'MKETKIQLKGFEMLEKQVNKSGNSGRVYVPVEWVGKKIKIVLLEK' A
#
# COMPACT_ATOMS: atom_id res chain seq x y z
N MET A 1 -9.28 19.12 0.05
CA MET A 1 -7.94 18.64 -0.37
C MET A 1 -7.78 18.93 -1.85
N LYS A 2 -6.61 19.41 -2.30
CA LYS A 2 -6.33 19.47 -3.74
C LYS A 2 -6.09 18.05 -4.25
N GLU A 3 -6.85 17.66 -5.26
CA GLU A 3 -6.63 16.40 -5.97
C GLU A 3 -5.22 16.39 -6.57
N THR A 4 -4.44 15.36 -6.25
CA THR A 4 -3.08 15.20 -6.77
C THR A 4 -3.05 13.94 -7.61
N LYS A 5 -2.71 14.10 -8.90
CA LYS A 5 -2.51 12.96 -9.79
C LYS A 5 -1.15 12.33 -9.50
N ILE A 6 -1.14 11.05 -9.11
CA ILE A 6 0.07 10.28 -8.88
C ILE A 6 0.25 9.33 -10.07
N GLN A 7 1.44 9.34 -10.68
CA GLN A 7 1.84 8.34 -11.69
C GLN A 7 2.87 7.38 -11.08
N LEU A 8 2.61 6.08 -11.20
CA LEU A 8 3.47 5.02 -10.66
C LEU A 8 3.79 4.00 -11.76
N LYS A 9 4.96 3.36 -11.63
CA LYS A 9 5.35 2.17 -12.42
C LYS A 9 5.54 1.01 -11.46
N GLY A 10 5.00 -0.15 -11.81
CA GLY A 10 5.09 -1.37 -11.03
C GLY A 10 4.62 -2.57 -11.85
N PHE A 11 4.84 -3.77 -11.33
CA PHE A 11 4.37 -5.00 -11.96
C PHE A 11 2.89 -5.27 -11.66
N GLU A 12 2.45 -4.90 -10.45
CA GLU A 12 1.09 -5.15 -9.96
C GLU A 12 0.70 -4.06 -8.93
N MET A 13 -0.59 -3.76 -8.81
CA MET A 13 -1.17 -2.81 -7.85
C MET A 13 -2.34 -3.44 -7.11
N LEU A 14 -2.38 -3.26 -5.78
CA LEU A 14 -3.46 -3.73 -4.91
C LEU A 14 -3.94 -2.58 -4.02
N GLU A 15 -5.26 -2.44 -3.90
CA GLU A 15 -5.89 -1.55 -2.92
C GLU A 15 -6.42 -2.38 -1.74
N LYS A 16 -6.01 -2.01 -0.53
CA LYS A 16 -6.36 -2.72 0.69
C LYS A 16 -6.48 -1.75 1.85
N GLN A 17 -7.41 -2.01 2.76
CA GLN A 17 -7.55 -1.26 4.00
C GLN A 17 -6.45 -1.63 5.00
N VAL A 18 -5.89 -0.63 5.67
CA VAL A 18 -4.92 -0.83 6.75
C VAL A 18 -5.65 -1.37 7.98
N ASN A 19 -5.13 -2.47 8.54
CA ASN A 19 -5.65 -3.07 9.76
C ASN A 19 -4.76 -2.75 10.96
N LYS A 20 -5.33 -2.68 12.16
CA LYS A 20 -4.57 -2.45 13.41
C LYS A 20 -3.60 -3.62 13.68
N SER A 21 -2.39 -3.28 14.11
CA SER A 21 -1.37 -4.22 14.54
C SER A 21 -0.53 -3.60 15.66
N GLY A 22 -0.91 -3.85 16.92
CA GLY A 22 -0.27 -3.21 18.07
C GLY A 22 -0.39 -1.68 18.02
N ASN A 23 0.75 -1.00 18.00
CA ASN A 23 0.89 0.45 17.80
C ASN A 23 1.11 0.88 16.34
N SER A 24 0.90 -0.03 15.39
CA SER A 24 1.13 0.18 13.95
C SER A 24 -0.07 -0.26 13.10
N GLY A 25 -0.02 0.05 11.81
CA GLY A 25 -0.91 -0.50 10.79
C GLY A 25 -0.22 -1.61 9.99
N ARG A 26 -0.98 -2.63 9.58
CA ARG A 26 -0.50 -3.69 8.67
C ARG A 26 -1.41 -3.83 7.45
N VAL A 27 -0.80 -4.25 6.34
CA VAL A 27 -1.49 -4.64 5.11
C VAL A 27 -0.96 -6.01 4.69
N TYR A 28 -1.85 -6.97 4.46
CA TYR A 28 -1.47 -8.29 3.93
C TYR A 28 -1.37 -8.23 2.41
N VAL A 29 -0.25 -8.69 1.87
CA VAL A 29 0.02 -8.84 0.43
C VAL A 29 0.22 -10.32 0.09
N PRO A 30 0.18 -10.71 -1.19
CA PRO A 30 0.46 -12.09 -1.58
C PRO A 30 1.82 -12.59 -1.05
N VAL A 31 1.90 -13.85 -0.66
CA VAL A 31 3.09 -14.44 0.00
C VAL A 31 4.30 -14.44 -0.93
N GLU A 32 4.07 -14.56 -2.23
CA GLU A 32 5.08 -14.49 -3.28
C GLU A 32 5.75 -13.10 -3.37
N TRP A 33 5.25 -12.07 -2.68
CA TRP A 33 5.90 -10.76 -2.59
C TRP A 33 6.95 -10.67 -1.47
N VAL A 34 7.09 -11.70 -0.62
CA VAL A 34 8.14 -11.73 0.41
C VAL A 34 9.52 -11.52 -0.21
N GLY A 35 10.29 -10.58 0.36
CA GLY A 35 11.62 -10.19 -0.15
C GLY A 35 11.61 -9.23 -1.36
N LYS A 36 10.44 -8.90 -1.94
CA LYS A 36 10.34 -7.92 -3.02
C LYS A 36 10.24 -6.49 -2.47
N LYS A 37 10.64 -5.51 -3.30
CA LYS A 37 10.52 -4.09 -2.99
C LYS A 37 9.13 -3.57 -3.38
N ILE A 38 8.40 -3.01 -2.42
CA ILE A 38 7.06 -2.44 -2.63
C ILE A 38 7.02 -0.95 -2.30
N LYS A 39 5.95 -0.26 -2.73
CA LYS A 39 5.60 1.12 -2.33
C LYS A 39 4.16 1.13 -1.82
N ILE A 40 3.92 1.81 -0.69
CA ILE A 40 2.59 2.00 -0.11
C ILE A 40 2.23 3.49 -0.20
N VAL A 41 1.01 3.80 -0.62
CA VAL A 41 0.49 5.17 -0.73
C VAL A 41 -0.83 5.23 0.06
N LEU A 42 -0.92 6.17 1.00
CA LEU A 42 -2.16 6.45 1.73
C LEU A 42 -3.09 7.31 0.86
N LEU A 43 -4.33 6.88 0.67
CA LEU A 43 -5.29 7.54 -0.23
C LEU A 43 -6.21 8.54 0.47
N GLU A 44 -6.48 8.36 1.77
CA GLU A 44 -7.44 9.17 2.54
C GLU A 44 -6.92 9.50 3.95
N LYS A 45 -7.60 10.43 4.63
CA LYS A 45 -7.23 10.93 5.97
C LYS A 45 -8.40 10.87 6.91
#